data_AF-A0AAN0S1K7-F1
#
_entry.id   AF-A0AAN0S1K7-F1
#
_cell.length_a   1.000
_cell.length_b   1.000
_cell.length_c   1.000
_cell.angle_alpha   90.00
_cell.angle_beta   90.00
_cell.angle_gamma   90.00
#
_symmetry.space_group_name_H-M   'P 1'
#
loop_
_entity.id
_entity.type
_entity.pdbx_description
1 polymer ?
#
loop_
_entity_poly.entity_id
_entity_poly.type
_entity_poly.pdbx_seq_one_letter_code
_entity_poly.pdbx_strand_id
1 'polypeptide(L)'
;MKIVIVGSGGMVGQGVLLANLAAKDVADIILPVRKQPEGEHDPRIRYVVNGDLLAFDAADPLFSDVDACFFCAGISSSGVSEAKYRQITYDMTLRVAEQLKARSPQMKFVYVSGAGADSSGKSSQMWARVRGEVENALLALFPGKAAIFRPAFILPTPEVQSRTPAYRLLYTVIAPIMRLISATTGKRFLSIIDIGNAMLNITRFGVDKTILTKPDIVACADRRS
;
A
#
# COMPACT_ATOMS: atom_id res chain seq x y z
N MET A 1 -18.16 -0.92 0.86
CA MET A 1 -16.91 -0.45 1.47
C MET A 1 -16.48 0.85 0.83
N LYS A 2 -16.05 1.80 1.66
CA LYS A 2 -15.45 3.09 1.32
C LYS A 2 -13.97 3.05 1.64
N ILE A 3 -13.13 3.20 0.62
CA ILE A 3 -11.70 2.92 0.68
C ILE A 3 -10.89 4.16 0.31
N VAL A 4 -9.89 4.50 1.12
CA VAL A 4 -8.86 5.48 0.77
C VAL A 4 -7.63 4.75 0.22
N ILE A 5 -7.11 5.13 -0.95
CA ILE A 5 -5.86 4.57 -1.49
C ILE A 5 -4.83 5.68 -1.63
N VAL A 6 -3.84 5.68 -0.73
CA VAL A 6 -2.74 6.64 -0.74
C VAL A 6 -1.61 6.07 -1.59
N GLY A 7 -1.13 6.83 -2.57
CA GLY A 7 -0.07 6.37 -3.48
C GLY A 7 -0.58 5.56 -4.68
N SER A 8 -1.84 5.78 -5.10
CA SER A 8 -2.47 5.12 -6.26
C SER A 8 -1.72 5.32 -7.60
N GLY A 9 -0.85 6.33 -7.71
CA GLY A 9 -0.02 6.55 -8.90
C GLY A 9 1.28 5.72 -8.97
N GLY A 10 1.61 4.96 -7.91
CA GLY A 10 2.76 4.04 -7.87
C GLY A 10 2.36 2.62 -8.27
N MET A 11 3.34 1.77 -8.56
CA MET A 11 3.11 0.40 -9.06
C MET A 11 2.18 -0.42 -8.16
N VAL A 12 2.44 -0.46 -6.85
CA VAL A 12 1.57 -1.21 -5.91
C VAL A 12 0.19 -0.56 -5.84
N GLY A 13 0.12 0.76 -5.70
CA GLY A 13 -1.14 1.49 -5.60
C GLY A 13 -2.04 1.33 -6.84
N GLN A 14 -1.47 1.23 -8.04
CA GLN A 14 -2.22 0.95 -9.26
C GLN A 14 -2.84 -0.45 -9.25
N GLY A 15 -2.10 -1.48 -8.83
CA GLY A 15 -2.65 -2.84 -8.69
C GLY A 15 -3.73 -2.93 -7.61
N VAL A 16 -3.52 -2.22 -6.48
CA VAL A 16 -4.54 -2.10 -5.43
C VAL A 16 -5.80 -1.42 -5.98
N LEU A 17 -5.68 -0.33 -6.73
CA LEU A 17 -6.81 0.33 -7.36
C LEU A 17 -7.56 -0.60 -8.32
N LEU A 18 -6.85 -1.36 -9.17
CA LEU A 18 -7.47 -2.33 -10.07
C LEU A 18 -8.26 -3.42 -9.31
N ALA A 19 -7.70 -3.95 -8.22
CA ALA A 19 -8.41 -4.92 -7.38
C ALA A 19 -9.67 -4.33 -6.73
N ASN A 20 -9.60 -3.07 -6.28
CA ASN A 20 -10.75 -2.35 -5.71
C ASN A 20 -11.84 -2.09 -6.75
N LEU A 21 -11.47 -1.73 -7.98
CA LEU A 21 -12.44 -1.54 -9.06
C LEU A 21 -13.11 -2.85 -9.49
N ALA A 22 -12.41 -3.98 -9.41
CA ALA A 22 -13.00 -5.30 -9.69
C ALA A 22 -13.94 -5.79 -8.57
N ALA A 23 -13.83 -5.25 -7.36
CA ALA A 23 -14.64 -5.65 -6.22
C ALA A 23 -16.03 -4.99 -6.24
N LYS A 24 -17.07 -5.83 -6.20
CA LYS A 24 -18.48 -5.37 -6.27
C LYS A 24 -18.98 -4.69 -5.00
N ASP A 25 -18.38 -5.04 -3.86
CA ASP A 25 -18.70 -4.50 -2.54
C ASP A 25 -17.91 -3.23 -2.20
N VAL A 26 -17.06 -2.73 -3.10
CA VAL A 26 -16.41 -1.41 -3.00
C VAL A 26 -17.29 -0.39 -3.71
N ALA A 27 -17.83 0.55 -2.94
CA ALA A 27 -18.76 1.57 -3.40
C ALA A 27 -18.07 2.92 -3.68
N ASP A 28 -17.08 3.29 -2.86
CA ASP A 28 -16.40 4.57 -2.93
C ASP A 28 -14.89 4.39 -2.80
N ILE A 29 -14.12 5.01 -3.70
CA ILE A 29 -12.66 4.97 -3.74
C ILE A 29 -12.14 6.40 -3.71
N ILE A 30 -11.52 6.78 -2.60
CA ILE A 30 -10.95 8.11 -2.40
C ILE A 30 -9.46 8.06 -2.72
N LEU A 31 -9.03 8.91 -3.65
CA LEU A 31 -7.65 8.98 -4.12
C LEU A 31 -7.06 10.36 -3.80
N PRO A 32 -6.29 10.49 -2.70
CA PRO A 32 -5.44 11.65 -2.48
C PRO A 32 -4.36 11.72 -3.56
N VAL A 33 -4.39 12.78 -4.37
CA VAL A 33 -3.50 12.97 -5.51
C VAL A 33 -2.94 14.39 -5.55
N ARG A 34 -1.75 14.54 -6.14
CA ARG A 34 -1.12 15.86 -6.34
C ARG A 34 -1.79 16.69 -7.44
N LYS A 35 -2.37 16.02 -8.43
CA LYS A 35 -3.13 16.60 -9.54
C LYS A 35 -4.23 15.59 -9.91
N GLN A 36 -5.43 16.08 -10.16
CA GLN A 36 -6.51 15.26 -10.68
C GLN A 36 -6.18 14.80 -12.12
N PRO A 37 -6.31 13.51 -12.44
CA PRO A 37 -6.14 13.03 -13.81
C PRO A 37 -7.23 13.58 -14.75
N GLU A 38 -6.86 13.87 -15.99
CA GLU A 38 -7.80 14.31 -17.03
C GLU A 38 -8.57 13.11 -17.60
N GLY A 39 -9.77 13.36 -18.14
CA GLY A 39 -10.64 12.35 -18.76
C GLY A 39 -11.76 11.81 -17.86
N GLU A 40 -12.54 10.88 -18.41
CA GLU A 40 -13.57 10.14 -17.66
C GLU A 40 -12.93 9.07 -16.77
N HIS A 41 -13.49 8.91 -15.58
CA HIS A 41 -13.05 7.94 -14.58
C HIS A 41 -14.24 7.14 -14.05
N ASP A 42 -13.99 5.97 -13.46
CA ASP A 42 -15.03 5.16 -12.83
C ASP A 42 -15.80 6.03 -11.80
N PRO A 43 -17.15 6.01 -11.81
CA PRO A 43 -17.98 6.89 -10.99
C PRO A 43 -17.78 6.68 -9.48
N ARG A 44 -17.21 5.54 -9.06
CA ARG A 44 -16.85 5.25 -7.66
C ARG A 44 -15.60 6.01 -7.20
N ILE A 45 -14.81 6.56 -8.12
CA ILE A 45 -13.57 7.27 -7.79
C ILE A 45 -13.88 8.73 -7.41
N ARG A 46 -13.30 9.17 -6.29
CA ARG A 46 -13.27 10.56 -5.83
C ARG A 46 -11.82 10.99 -5.67
N TYR A 47 -11.38 11.92 -6.51
CA TYR A 47 -10.06 12.52 -6.36
C TYR A 47 -10.12 13.63 -5.33
N VAL A 48 -9.22 13.59 -4.35
CA VAL A 48 -8.98 14.72 -3.45
C VAL A 48 -7.61 15.26 -3.77
N VAL A 49 -7.57 16.50 -4.25
CA VAL A 49 -6.30 17.14 -4.63
C VAL A 49 -5.61 17.65 -3.37
N ASN A 50 -4.77 16.81 -2.79
CA ASN A 50 -3.85 17.17 -1.72
C ASN A 50 -2.47 17.34 -2.33
N GLY A 51 -1.93 18.56 -2.29
CA GLY A 51 -0.62 18.90 -2.85
C GLY A 51 0.50 18.04 -2.26
N ASP A 52 1.03 18.43 -1.10
CA ASP A 52 2.05 17.64 -0.40
C ASP A 52 1.39 16.79 0.70
N LEU A 53 1.64 15.48 0.68
CA LEU A 53 1.13 14.58 1.72
C LEU A 53 1.80 14.83 3.09
N LEU A 54 2.95 15.50 3.13
CA LEU A 54 3.54 15.99 4.39
C LEU A 54 2.66 17.05 5.07
N ALA A 55 1.85 17.77 4.29
CA ALA A 55 0.86 18.71 4.76
C ALA A 55 -0.57 18.16 4.59
N PHE A 56 -0.73 16.84 4.52
CA PHE A 56 -2.04 16.22 4.31
C PHE A 56 -3.03 16.70 5.37
N ASP A 57 -4.26 16.97 4.94
CA ASP A 57 -5.38 17.38 5.77
C ASP A 57 -6.61 16.60 5.31
N ALA A 58 -7.28 15.97 6.27
CA ALA A 58 -8.51 15.23 6.05
C ALA A 58 -9.75 16.08 6.38
N ALA A 59 -9.71 17.39 6.12
CA ALA A 59 -10.84 18.29 6.34
C ALA A 59 -12.04 18.00 5.43
N ASP A 60 -11.81 17.42 4.25
CA ASP A 60 -12.87 17.04 3.34
C ASP A 60 -13.81 15.99 4.01
N PRO A 61 -15.14 16.22 4.06
CA PRO A 61 -16.10 15.28 4.63
C PRO A 61 -16.03 13.88 4.02
N LEU A 62 -15.51 13.74 2.80
CA LEU A 62 -15.26 12.46 2.15
C LEU A 62 -14.42 11.52 3.02
N PHE A 63 -13.54 12.00 3.89
CA PHE A 63 -12.72 11.15 4.75
C PHE A 63 -13.42 10.60 6.01
N SER A 64 -14.71 10.91 6.21
CA SER A 64 -15.53 10.36 7.30
C SER A 64 -16.07 8.98 6.92
N ASP A 65 -16.26 8.11 7.92
CA ASP A 65 -16.83 6.76 7.79
C ASP A 65 -16.13 5.88 6.73
N VAL A 66 -14.80 6.00 6.66
CA VAL A 66 -13.96 5.16 5.78
C VAL A 66 -13.75 3.80 6.45
N ASP A 67 -13.95 2.72 5.68
CA ASP A 67 -13.75 1.35 6.16
C ASP A 67 -12.27 0.97 6.23
N ALA A 68 -11.49 1.38 5.22
CA ALA A 68 -10.05 1.14 5.21
C ALA A 68 -9.23 2.21 4.45
N CYS A 69 -8.00 2.40 4.89
CA CYS A 69 -6.95 3.11 4.16
C CYS A 69 -5.87 2.12 3.72
N PHE A 70 -5.64 2.05 2.41
CA PHE A 70 -4.56 1.30 1.79
C PHE A 70 -3.40 2.24 1.47
N PHE A 71 -2.38 2.24 2.33
CA PHE A 71 -1.23 3.12 2.23
C PHE A 71 -0.11 2.46 1.42
N CYS A 72 -0.01 2.85 0.15
CA CYS A 72 0.95 2.33 -0.83
C CYS A 72 2.02 3.36 -1.23
N ALA A 73 2.02 4.55 -0.62
CA ALA A 73 2.99 5.59 -0.91
C ALA A 73 4.35 5.28 -0.26
N GLY A 74 5.42 5.64 -0.96
CA GLY A 74 6.79 5.47 -0.46
C GLY A 74 7.82 5.81 -1.53
N ILE A 75 9.09 5.84 -1.11
CA ILE A 75 10.24 6.09 -1.98
C ILE A 75 11.28 4.98 -1.86
N SER A 76 12.13 4.88 -2.87
CA SER A 76 13.37 4.11 -2.78
C SER A 76 14.33 4.78 -1.80
N SER A 77 15.07 4.00 -1.01
CA SER A 77 16.16 4.49 -0.16
C SER A 77 17.45 4.77 -0.94
N SER A 78 17.55 4.26 -2.18
CA SER A 78 18.76 4.41 -3.00
C SER A 78 19.05 5.88 -3.32
N GLY A 79 20.24 6.35 -2.94
CA GLY A 79 20.70 7.72 -3.19
C GLY A 79 20.00 8.79 -2.35
N VAL A 80 19.30 8.42 -1.29
CA VAL A 80 18.56 9.35 -0.41
C VAL A 80 19.18 9.36 0.98
N SER A 81 19.32 10.54 1.59
CA SER A 81 19.80 10.67 2.97
C SER A 81 18.78 10.11 3.97
N GLU A 82 19.24 9.63 5.13
CA GLU A 82 18.35 9.11 6.18
C GLU A 82 17.32 10.15 6.62
N ALA A 83 17.71 11.42 6.76
CA ALA A 83 16.79 12.51 7.12
C ALA A 83 15.67 12.68 6.08
N LYS A 84 16.01 12.68 4.78
CA LYS A 84 15.00 12.82 3.72
C LYS A 84 14.13 11.57 3.61
N TYR A 85 14.72 10.40 3.80
CA TYR A 85 13.99 9.13 3.82
C TYR A 85 13.01 9.07 4.98
N ARG A 86 13.42 9.52 6.16
CA ARG A 86 12.58 9.62 7.35
C ARG A 86 11.44 10.60 7.14
N GLN A 87 11.71 11.79 6.60
CA GLN A 87 10.66 12.77 6.30
C GLN A 87 9.55 12.15 5.43
N ILE A 88 9.93 11.51 4.32
CA ILE A 88 8.95 10.97 3.37
C ILE A 88 8.33 9.65 3.86
N THR A 89 9.07 8.80 4.57
CA THR A 89 8.58 7.46 4.96
C THR A 89 7.88 7.48 6.31
N TYR A 90 8.43 8.20 7.28
CA TYR A 90 7.91 8.27 8.65
C TYR A 90 6.92 9.42 8.80
N ASP A 91 7.39 10.66 8.64
CA ASP A 91 6.59 11.85 8.97
C ASP A 91 5.34 11.94 8.09
N MET A 92 5.48 11.74 6.77
CA MET A 92 4.36 11.73 5.84
C MET A 92 3.34 10.63 6.15
N THR A 93 3.81 9.42 6.47
CA THR A 93 2.91 8.29 6.74
C THR A 93 2.10 8.53 8.00
N LEU A 94 2.75 8.97 9.08
CA LEU A 94 2.05 9.28 10.32
C LEU A 94 1.13 10.48 10.18
N ARG A 95 1.53 11.52 9.44
CA ARG A 95 0.66 12.66 9.16
C ARG A 95 -0.66 12.21 8.54
N VAL A 96 -0.60 11.39 7.49
CA VAL A 96 -1.80 10.87 6.82
C VAL A 96 -2.61 9.97 7.76
N ALA A 97 -1.94 9.09 8.47
CA ALA A 97 -2.56 8.15 9.40
C ALA A 97 -3.34 8.85 10.52
N GLU A 98 -2.74 9.87 11.16
CA GLU A 98 -3.35 10.64 12.23
C GLU A 98 -4.59 11.42 11.74
N GLN A 99 -4.47 12.07 10.58
CA GLN A 99 -5.58 12.81 9.98
C GLN A 99 -6.76 11.92 9.63
N LEU A 100 -6.50 10.75 9.03
CA LEU A 100 -7.56 9.79 8.73
C LEU A 100 -8.16 9.16 10.00
N LYS A 101 -7.35 8.85 11.02
CA LYS A 101 -7.85 8.33 12.30
C LYS A 101 -8.81 9.31 12.98
N ALA A 102 -8.52 10.60 12.91
CA ALA A 102 -9.38 11.64 13.50
C ALA A 102 -10.78 11.69 12.86
N ARG A 103 -10.88 11.35 11.57
CA ARG A 103 -12.16 11.32 10.82
C ARG A 103 -12.84 9.96 10.84
N SER A 104 -12.07 8.89 10.86
CA SER A 104 -12.53 7.51 10.74
C SER A 104 -11.80 6.61 11.76
N PRO A 105 -12.11 6.69 13.07
CA PRO A 105 -11.40 5.94 14.12
C PRO A 105 -11.63 4.42 14.08
N GLN A 106 -12.65 3.98 13.33
CA GLN A 106 -12.98 2.57 13.14
C GLN A 106 -12.29 1.96 11.90
N MET A 107 -11.65 2.78 11.08
CA MET A 107 -11.00 2.37 9.83
C MET A 107 -9.86 1.38 10.08
N LYS A 108 -9.72 0.40 9.19
CA LYS A 108 -8.50 -0.42 9.10
C LYS A 108 -7.40 0.33 8.34
N PHE A 109 -6.19 0.32 8.88
CA PHE A 109 -5.04 0.96 8.24
C PHE A 109 -4.07 -0.11 7.72
N VAL A 110 -3.96 -0.26 6.41
CA VAL A 110 -3.07 -1.24 5.79
C VAL A 110 -1.85 -0.54 5.19
N TYR A 111 -0.67 -0.83 5.71
CA TYR A 111 0.58 -0.20 5.30
C TYR A 111 1.46 -1.17 4.50
N VAL A 112 1.89 -0.73 3.31
CA VAL A 112 2.89 -1.46 2.51
C VAL A 112 4.29 -1.06 2.97
N SER A 113 4.86 -1.89 3.83
CA SER A 113 6.26 -1.81 4.24
C SER A 113 7.17 -2.49 3.20
N GLY A 114 8.15 -3.28 3.63
CA GLY A 114 9.00 -4.09 2.78
C GLY A 114 9.62 -5.24 3.56
N ALA A 115 9.90 -6.36 2.88
CA ALA A 115 10.67 -7.44 3.49
C ALA A 115 12.03 -6.92 3.96
N GLY A 116 12.40 -7.26 5.18
CA GLY A 116 13.62 -6.77 5.83
C GLY A 116 13.46 -5.48 6.63
N ALA A 117 12.27 -4.89 6.70
CA ALA A 117 11.97 -3.88 7.71
C ALA A 117 12.21 -4.45 9.12
N ASP A 118 12.76 -3.62 10.01
CA ASP A 118 13.23 -4.05 11.33
C ASP A 118 12.59 -3.24 12.45
N SER A 119 11.53 -3.78 13.04
CA SER A 119 10.83 -3.22 14.18
C SER A 119 11.66 -3.18 15.47
N SER A 120 12.80 -3.88 15.54
CA SER A 120 13.67 -3.87 16.72
C SER A 120 14.59 -2.64 16.77
N GLY A 121 14.76 -1.93 15.65
CA GLY A 121 15.63 -0.76 15.54
C GLY A 121 17.12 -1.08 15.55
N LYS A 122 17.53 -2.35 15.43
CA LYS A 122 18.93 -2.80 15.56
C LYS A 122 19.64 -2.95 14.21
N SER A 123 18.90 -2.94 13.10
CA SER A 123 19.45 -3.07 11.76
C SER A 123 20.47 -1.98 11.47
N SER A 124 21.59 -2.32 10.84
CA SER A 124 22.56 -1.33 10.35
C SER A 124 22.03 -0.50 9.18
N GLN A 125 20.99 -0.99 8.50
CA GLN A 125 20.37 -0.31 7.36
C GLN A 125 19.30 0.69 7.84
N MET A 126 19.52 1.99 7.60
CA MET A 126 18.56 3.05 7.94
C MET A 126 17.12 2.80 7.46
N TRP A 127 16.91 2.31 6.24
CA TRP A 127 15.59 2.16 5.64
C TRP A 127 14.79 1.08 6.38
N ALA A 128 15.48 0.05 6.84
CA ALA A 128 14.89 -1.05 7.59
C ALA A 128 14.43 -0.57 8.97
N ARG A 129 15.27 0.21 9.66
CA ARG A 129 14.93 0.83 10.94
C ARG A 129 13.77 1.81 10.79
N VAL A 130 13.86 2.77 9.86
CA VAL A 130 12.83 3.79 9.65
C VAL A 130 11.48 3.14 9.32
N ARG A 131 11.43 2.14 8.44
CA ARG A 131 10.19 1.40 8.17
C ARG A 131 9.69 0.66 9.42
N GLY A 132 10.58 0.00 10.16
CA GLY A 132 10.22 -0.67 11.42
C GLY A 132 9.62 0.29 12.46
N GLU A 133 10.14 1.50 12.56
CA GLU A 133 9.58 2.56 13.41
C GLU A 133 8.17 2.97 12.96
N VAL A 134 7.94 3.11 11.65
CA VAL A 134 6.60 3.37 11.10
C VAL A 134 5.63 2.26 11.46
N GLU A 135 6.05 1.01 11.30
CA GLU A 135 5.22 -0.14 11.64
C GLU A 135 4.81 -0.13 13.11
N ASN A 136 5.77 0.10 14.01
CA ASN A 136 5.50 0.19 15.44
C ASN A 136 4.53 1.33 15.77
N ALA A 137 4.75 2.51 15.18
CA ALA A 137 3.90 3.67 15.39
C ALA A 137 2.47 3.45 14.87
N LEU A 138 2.30 2.83 13.70
CA LEU A 138 0.99 2.52 13.13
C LEU A 138 0.24 1.46 13.96
N LEU A 139 0.93 0.44 14.46
CA LEU A 139 0.34 -0.57 15.32
C LEU A 139 -0.14 0.03 16.66
N ALA A 140 0.61 0.97 17.21
CA ALA A 140 0.19 1.73 18.39
C ALA A 140 -0.96 2.69 18.08
N LEU A 141 -0.96 3.32 16.90
CA LEU A 141 -1.98 4.26 16.47
C LEU A 141 -3.31 3.56 16.14
N PHE A 142 -3.29 2.32 15.63
CA PHE A 142 -4.50 1.56 15.30
C PHE A 142 -4.48 0.16 15.95
N PRO A 143 -4.65 0.06 17.27
CA PRO A 143 -4.64 -1.22 17.97
C PRO A 143 -5.70 -2.17 17.40
N GLY A 144 -5.28 -3.35 16.92
CA GLY A 144 -6.15 -4.35 16.30
C GLY A 144 -6.73 -3.97 14.92
N LYS A 145 -6.40 -2.79 14.39
CA LYS A 145 -6.92 -2.29 13.11
C LYS A 145 -5.82 -1.97 12.09
N ALA A 146 -4.57 -1.89 12.50
CA ALA A 146 -3.44 -1.82 11.59
C ALA A 146 -3.01 -3.20 11.09
N ALA A 147 -2.73 -3.29 9.79
CA ALA A 147 -2.08 -4.44 9.17
C ALA A 147 -0.86 -3.97 8.36
N ILE A 148 0.25 -4.65 8.56
CA ILE A 148 1.55 -4.31 7.99
C ILE A 148 1.91 -5.36 6.96
N PHE A 149 2.03 -4.98 5.69
CA PHE A 149 2.47 -5.88 4.64
C PHE A 149 3.97 -5.74 4.46
N ARG A 150 4.73 -6.82 4.64
CA ARG A 150 6.15 -6.92 4.32
C ARG A 150 6.34 -7.79 3.08
N PRO A 151 5.97 -7.30 1.89
CA PRO A 151 6.17 -8.06 0.66
C PRO A 151 7.67 -8.20 0.38
N ALA A 152 8.06 -9.36 -0.15
CA ALA A 152 9.41 -9.56 -0.67
C ALA A 152 9.54 -8.95 -2.06
N PHE A 153 9.64 -9.79 -3.09
CA PHE A 153 9.58 -9.34 -4.48
C PHE A 153 8.13 -9.27 -4.97
N ILE A 154 7.75 -8.15 -5.58
CA ILE A 154 6.41 -7.92 -6.14
C ILE A 154 6.53 -7.91 -7.66
N LEU A 155 5.78 -8.78 -8.34
CA LEU A 155 5.72 -8.77 -9.80
C LEU A 155 4.71 -7.72 -10.29
N PRO A 156 5.10 -6.81 -11.21
CA PRO A 156 4.14 -5.98 -11.91
C PRO A 156 3.26 -6.83 -12.84
N THR A 157 2.00 -6.43 -13.03
CA THR A 157 1.16 -6.96 -14.10
C THR A 157 1.34 -6.12 -15.37
N PRO A 158 1.01 -6.65 -16.57
CA PRO A 158 1.22 -5.94 -17.84
C PRO A 158 0.61 -4.54 -17.89
N GLU A 159 -0.46 -4.32 -17.12
CA GLU A 159 -1.24 -3.08 -17.08
C GLU A 159 -0.59 -1.98 -16.22
N VAL A 160 0.45 -2.30 -15.45
CA VAL A 160 1.05 -1.41 -14.45
C VAL A 160 2.58 -1.44 -14.50
N GLN A 161 3.19 -0.30 -14.81
CA GLN A 161 4.64 -0.16 -14.92
C GLN A 161 5.24 0.78 -13.86
N SER A 162 6.48 0.48 -13.43
CA SER A 162 7.25 1.38 -12.56
C SER A 162 7.51 2.73 -13.24
N ARG A 163 7.48 3.83 -12.48
CA ARG A 163 7.87 5.17 -12.97
C ARG A 163 9.38 5.32 -13.17
N THR A 164 10.21 4.43 -12.63
CA THR A 164 11.67 4.48 -12.74
C THR A 164 12.15 3.71 -13.98
N PRO A 165 12.83 4.34 -14.96
CA PRO A 165 13.24 3.71 -16.22
C PRO A 165 14.09 2.43 -16.04
N ALA A 166 15.07 2.45 -15.13
CA ALA A 166 15.93 1.31 -14.86
C ALA A 166 15.14 0.09 -14.33
N TYR A 167 14.12 0.33 -13.50
CA TYR A 167 13.24 -0.73 -13.01
C TYR A 167 12.30 -1.25 -14.11
N ARG A 168 11.86 -0.42 -15.06
CA ARG A 168 11.06 -0.89 -16.21
C ARG A 168 11.83 -1.91 -17.03
N LEU A 169 13.08 -1.61 -17.40
CA LEU A 169 13.92 -2.53 -18.18
C LEU A 169 14.18 -3.83 -17.41
N LEU A 170 14.50 -3.72 -16.11
CA LEU A 170 14.70 -4.86 -15.23
C LEU A 170 13.45 -5.76 -15.15
N TYR A 171 12.26 -5.18 -14.93
CA TYR A 171 11.03 -5.95 -14.82
C TYR A 171 10.56 -6.52 -16.17
N THR A 172 10.71 -5.82 -17.29
CA THR A 172 10.32 -6.36 -18.62
C THR A 172 11.14 -7.60 -18.99
N VAL A 173 12.41 -7.63 -18.60
CA VAL A 173 13.29 -8.79 -18.84
C VAL A 173 13.07 -9.90 -17.81
N ILE A 174 12.89 -9.55 -16.53
CA ILE A 174 12.78 -10.53 -15.44
C ILE A 174 11.37 -11.12 -15.32
N ALA A 175 10.30 -10.37 -15.58
CA ALA A 175 8.92 -10.86 -15.44
C ALA A 175 8.60 -12.13 -16.24
N PRO A 176 8.96 -12.29 -17.54
CA PRO A 176 8.71 -13.53 -18.27
C PRO A 176 9.52 -14.71 -17.70
N ILE A 177 10.76 -14.48 -17.28
CA ILE A 177 11.61 -15.49 -16.64
C ILE A 177 11.00 -15.93 -15.31
N MET A 178 10.50 -15.00 -14.51
CA MET A 178 9.87 -15.30 -13.22
C MET A 178 8.52 -16.00 -13.40
N ARG A 179 7.72 -15.65 -14.41
CA ARG A 179 6.50 -16.40 -14.75
C ARG A 179 6.82 -17.83 -15.14
N LEU A 180 7.89 -18.04 -15.92
CA LEU A 180 8.36 -19.37 -16.29
C LEU A 180 8.85 -20.16 -15.08
N ILE A 181 9.63 -19.55 -14.18
CA ILE A 181 10.05 -20.18 -12.91
C ILE A 181 8.85 -20.53 -12.05
N SER A 182 7.83 -19.67 -11.97
CA SER A 182 6.59 -19.97 -11.22
C SER A 182 5.87 -21.18 -11.79
N ALA A 183 5.80 -21.30 -13.12
CA ALA A 183 5.15 -22.40 -13.80
C ALA A 183 5.90 -23.73 -13.62
N THR A 184 7.23 -23.69 -13.59
CA THR A 184 8.07 -24.90 -13.46
C THR A 184 8.29 -25.34 -12.01
N THR A 185 8.37 -24.41 -11.06
CA THR A 185 8.59 -24.73 -9.62
C THR A 185 7.31 -24.79 -8.80
N GLY A 186 6.15 -24.43 -9.38
CA GLY A 186 4.88 -24.32 -8.67
C GLY A 186 4.83 -23.19 -7.63
N LYS A 187 5.88 -22.37 -7.52
CA LYS A 187 5.99 -21.29 -6.54
C LYS A 187 5.36 -20.01 -7.08
N ARG A 188 4.15 -19.68 -6.60
CA ARG A 188 3.46 -18.43 -6.94
C ARG A 188 4.25 -17.21 -6.46
N PHE A 189 4.50 -16.26 -7.35
CA PHE A 189 5.01 -14.94 -7.01
C PHE A 189 3.87 -14.01 -6.60
N LEU A 190 4.17 -13.06 -5.72
CA LEU A 190 3.19 -12.07 -5.27
C LEU A 190 3.00 -11.01 -6.36
N SER A 191 1.79 -10.88 -6.89
CA SER A 191 1.43 -9.82 -7.84
C SER A 191 0.89 -8.58 -7.11
N ILE A 192 0.89 -7.44 -7.79
CA ILE A 192 0.26 -6.21 -7.27
C ILE A 192 -1.26 -6.37 -7.08
N ILE A 193 -1.92 -7.26 -7.84
CA ILE A 193 -3.34 -7.58 -7.69
C ILE A 193 -3.57 -8.43 -6.44
N ASP A 194 -2.67 -9.37 -6.14
CA ASP A 194 -2.73 -10.16 -4.90
C ASP A 194 -2.67 -9.25 -3.67
N ILE A 195 -1.84 -8.20 -3.70
CA ILE A 195 -1.77 -7.21 -2.63
C ILE A 195 -3.13 -6.52 -2.44
N GLY A 196 -3.74 -6.06 -3.54
CA GLY A 196 -5.07 -5.44 -3.50
C GLY A 196 -6.17 -6.38 -2.97
N ASN A 197 -6.20 -7.62 -3.45
CA ASN A 197 -7.16 -8.62 -2.98
C ASN A 197 -6.96 -8.97 -1.50
N ALA A 198 -5.70 -9.12 -1.07
CA ALA A 198 -5.39 -9.34 0.34
C ALA A 198 -5.85 -8.17 1.20
N MET A 199 -5.60 -6.92 0.79
CA MET A 199 -6.06 -5.71 1.50
C MET A 199 -7.57 -5.66 1.64
N LEU A 200 -8.31 -5.99 0.58
CA LEU A 200 -9.76 -6.08 0.62
C LEU A 200 -10.23 -7.20 1.57
N ASN A 201 -9.62 -8.38 1.50
CA ASN A 201 -10.04 -9.53 2.29
C ASN A 201 -9.74 -9.38 3.78
N ILE A 202 -8.64 -8.76 4.18
CA ILE A 202 -8.41 -8.44 5.59
C ILE A 202 -9.37 -7.35 6.10
N THR A 203 -9.87 -6.51 5.19
CA THR A 203 -10.90 -5.52 5.51
C THR A 203 -12.23 -6.19 5.77
N ARG A 204 -12.64 -7.11 4.88
CA ARG A 204 -13.88 -7.89 4.97
C ARG A 204 -13.92 -8.87 6.14
N PHE A 205 -12.86 -9.65 6.32
CA PHE A 205 -12.89 -10.84 7.17
C PHE A 205 -11.98 -10.75 8.40
N GLY A 206 -11.19 -9.68 8.50
CA GLY A 206 -10.14 -9.59 9.52
C GLY A 206 -8.96 -10.52 9.27
N VAL A 207 -7.94 -10.37 10.12
CA VAL A 207 -6.74 -11.20 10.16
C VAL A 207 -6.17 -11.15 11.58
N ASP A 208 -5.74 -12.30 12.10
CA ASP A 208 -5.23 -12.40 13.48
C ASP A 208 -3.79 -11.87 13.60
N LYS A 209 -3.05 -11.86 12.48
CA LYS A 209 -1.70 -11.32 12.41
C LYS A 209 -1.72 -9.85 12.00
N THR A 210 -0.91 -9.05 12.69
CA THR A 210 -0.71 -7.65 12.37
C THR A 210 0.43 -7.42 11.36
N ILE A 211 1.43 -8.30 11.31
CA ILE A 211 2.51 -8.26 10.30
C ILE A 211 2.36 -9.47 9.37
N LEU A 212 2.21 -9.20 8.08
CA LEU A 212 1.97 -10.18 7.04
C LEU A 212 3.17 -10.27 6.10
N THR A 213 3.75 -11.47 6.03
CA THR A 213 4.81 -11.81 5.08
C THR A 213 4.20 -12.32 3.77
N LYS A 214 5.01 -12.59 2.75
CA LYS A 214 4.51 -13.09 1.44
C LYS A 214 3.49 -14.25 1.58
N PRO A 215 3.75 -15.35 2.31
CA PRO A 215 2.77 -16.43 2.46
C PRO A 215 1.44 -15.97 3.06
N ASP A 216 1.49 -15.10 4.08
CA ASP A 216 0.29 -14.56 4.73
C ASP A 216 -0.53 -13.70 3.75
N ILE A 217 0.15 -12.86 2.95
CA ILE A 217 -0.50 -12.01 1.94
C ILE A 217 -1.17 -12.87 0.88
N VAL A 218 -0.51 -13.92 0.37
CA VAL A 218 -1.11 -14.84 -0.61
C VAL A 218 -2.32 -15.56 -0.02
N ALA A 219 -2.23 -16.05 1.22
CA ALA A 219 -3.36 -16.70 1.89
C ALA A 219 -4.55 -15.74 2.06
N CYS A 220 -4.29 -14.49 2.40
CA CYS A 220 -5.34 -13.46 2.49
C CYS A 220 -5.95 -13.16 1.11
N ALA A 221 -5.13 -13.07 0.05
CA ALA A 221 -5.60 -12.81 -1.31
C ALA A 221 -6.50 -13.93 -1.85
N ASP A 222 -6.18 -15.18 -1.54
CA ASP A 222 -6.90 -16.36 -2.02
C ASP A 222 -8.17 -16.66 -1.22
N ARG A 223 -8.40 -15.95 -0.11
CA ARG A 223 -9.63 -16.07 0.68
C ARG A 223 -10.81 -15.61 -0.18
N ARG A 224 -11.64 -16.56 -0.61
CA ARG A 224 -12.89 -16.28 -1.32
C ARG A 224 -14.02 -16.15 -0.31
N SER A 225 -14.90 -15.17 -0.54
CA SER A 225 -16.24 -15.10 0.04
C SER A 225 -17.10 -16.26 -0.46
#